data_AF-A0A6J4SKJ5-F1
#
_entry.id   AF-A0A6J4SKJ5-F1
#
_cell.length_a   1.000
_cell.length_b   1.000
_cell.length_c   1.000
_cell.angle_alpha   90.00
_cell.angle_beta   90.00
_cell.angle_gamma   90.00
#
_symmetry.space_group_name_H-M   'P 1'
#
loop_
_entity.id
_entity.type
_entity.pdbx_description
1 polymer ?
#
loop_
_entity_poly.entity_id
_entity_poly.type
_entity_poly.pdbx_seq_one_letter_code
_entity_poly.pdbx_strand_id
1 'polypeptide(L)'
;MRRLLLFLVRWAGLLVVPGGVLWALSPVGASISETAFGTPNVFWKLFPSAPLLLLAGLVGLQLRQSGRAGILEKVGFWLAALGLLLIVAGDAGLFWLGLDETFIMTAPAYRAFRLGLLVLGAGSILFGVAAPRDGDLPTWGLLPFVVGALAGVISFAV
;
A
#
# COMPACT_ATOMS: atom_id res chain seq x y z
N MET A 1 18.59 21.86 -8.45
CA MET A 1 17.49 21.34 -7.60
C MET A 1 16.28 20.82 -8.39
N ARG A 2 15.66 21.59 -9.29
CA ARG A 2 14.43 21.18 -10.02
C ARG A 2 14.56 19.88 -10.84
N ARG A 3 15.69 19.64 -11.50
CA ARG A 3 15.98 18.38 -12.24
C ARG A 3 16.15 17.17 -11.31
N LEU A 4 16.73 17.39 -10.13
CA LEU A 4 16.95 16.35 -9.12
C LEU A 4 15.61 15.92 -8.50
N LEU A 5 14.73 16.89 -8.20
CA LEU A 5 13.36 16.64 -7.77
C LEU A 5 12.54 15.90 -8.84
N LEU A 6 12.61 16.31 -10.10
CA LEU A 6 11.92 15.61 -11.20
C LEU A 6 12.45 14.19 -11.40
N PHE A 7 13.75 13.97 -11.21
CA PHE A 7 14.35 12.65 -11.22
C PHE A 7 13.79 11.81 -10.06
N LEU A 8 13.89 12.29 -8.82
CA LEU A 8 13.34 11.62 -7.64
C LEU A 8 11.85 11.30 -7.78
N VAL A 9 11.04 12.21 -8.31
CA VAL A 9 9.60 11.99 -8.54
C VAL A 9 9.36 10.93 -9.62
N ARG A 10 10.15 10.93 -10.70
CA ARG A 10 10.08 9.92 -11.76
C ARG A 10 10.44 8.53 -11.24
N TRP A 11 11.43 8.42 -10.37
CA TRP A 11 11.85 7.15 -9.76
C TRP A 11 10.97 6.72 -8.60
N ALA A 12 10.40 7.67 -7.86
CA ALA A 12 9.43 7.37 -6.81
C ALA A 12 8.24 6.61 -7.38
N GLY A 13 7.66 7.05 -8.50
CA GLY A 13 6.58 6.31 -9.17
C GLY A 13 6.95 4.88 -9.60
N LEU A 14 8.24 4.57 -9.79
CA LEU A 14 8.70 3.21 -10.08
C LEU A 14 8.72 2.31 -8.82
N LEU A 15 8.77 2.88 -7.61
CA LEU A 15 8.78 2.13 -6.35
C LEU A 15 7.48 1.35 -6.09
N VAL A 16 6.41 1.70 -6.82
CA VAL A 16 5.18 0.92 -6.83
C VAL A 16 5.42 -0.51 -7.30
N VAL A 17 6.27 -0.71 -8.30
CA VAL A 17 6.54 -2.04 -8.88
C VAL A 17 7.18 -2.98 -7.86
N PRO A 18 8.33 -2.65 -7.24
CA PRO A 18 8.92 -3.50 -6.20
C PRO A 18 8.02 -3.58 -4.96
N GLY A 19 7.31 -2.51 -4.57
CA GLY A 19 6.34 -2.57 -3.47
C GLY A 19 5.21 -3.56 -3.72
N GLY A 20 4.64 -3.56 -4.93
CA GLY A 20 3.60 -4.51 -5.34
C GLY A 20 4.12 -5.94 -5.50
N VAL A 21 5.36 -6.11 -5.98
CA VAL A 21 6.01 -7.42 -6.04
C VAL A 21 6.23 -7.99 -4.64
N LEU A 22 6.77 -7.19 -3.70
CA LEU A 22 6.95 -7.61 -2.31
C LEU A 22 5.61 -7.96 -1.65
N TRP A 23 4.56 -7.21 -1.98
CA TRP A 23 3.22 -7.50 -1.52
C TRP A 23 2.68 -8.83 -2.05
N ALA A 24 2.77 -9.06 -3.36
CA ALA A 24 2.29 -10.27 -4.01
C ALA A 24 3.07 -11.52 -3.56
N LEU A 25 4.36 -11.36 -3.27
CA LEU A 25 5.22 -12.41 -2.76
C LEU A 25 5.07 -12.66 -1.25
N SER A 26 4.15 -11.99 -0.56
CA SER A 26 3.98 -12.17 0.88
C SER A 26 3.71 -13.62 1.33
N PRO A 27 2.90 -14.44 0.64
CA PRO A 27 2.70 -15.84 1.05
C PRO A 27 3.99 -16.65 0.91
N VAL A 28 4.76 -16.38 -0.15
CA VAL A 28 6.05 -17.02 -0.40
C VAL A 28 7.06 -16.59 0.68
N GLY A 29 7.15 -15.29 0.97
CA GLY A 29 8.02 -14.77 2.02
C GLY A 29 7.71 -15.32 3.41
N ALA A 30 6.42 -15.44 3.75
CA ALA A 30 5.99 -16.07 5.01
C ALA A 30 6.40 -17.55 5.07
N SER A 31 6.19 -18.31 3.98
CA SER A 31 6.56 -19.73 3.92
C SER A 31 8.09 -19.96 3.98
N ILE A 32 8.89 -19.09 3.36
CA ILE A 32 10.35 -19.14 3.46
C ILE A 32 10.79 -18.80 4.88
N SER A 33 10.15 -17.82 5.52
CA SER A 33 10.45 -17.46 6.91
C SER A 33 10.17 -18.63 7.86
N GLU A 34 9.03 -19.30 7.67
CA GLU A 34 8.64 -20.46 8.47
C GLU A 34 9.60 -21.64 8.28
N THR A 35 9.96 -21.95 7.03
CA THR A 35 10.86 -23.07 6.71
C THR A 35 12.32 -22.81 7.09
N ALA A 36 12.83 -21.58 6.94
CA ALA A 36 14.23 -21.24 7.18
C ALA A 36 14.53 -20.78 8.61
N PHE A 37 13.60 -20.06 9.25
CA PHE A 37 13.78 -19.48 10.59
C PHE A 37 12.85 -20.09 11.64
N GLY A 38 12.04 -21.08 11.28
CA GLY A 38 11.11 -21.75 12.20
C GLY A 38 9.96 -20.85 12.68
N THR A 39 9.83 -19.63 12.16
CA THR A 39 8.77 -18.69 12.55
C THR A 39 8.38 -17.78 11.37
N PRO A 40 7.09 -17.49 11.16
CA PRO A 40 6.66 -16.51 10.16
C PRO A 40 6.92 -15.05 10.58
N ASN A 41 7.19 -14.80 11.86
CA ASN A 41 7.30 -13.45 12.44
C ASN A 41 8.44 -12.59 11.85
N VAL A 42 9.51 -13.22 11.35
CA VAL A 42 10.64 -12.47 10.77
C VAL A 42 10.21 -11.77 9.49
N PHE A 43 9.45 -12.45 8.62
CA PHE A 43 8.87 -11.85 7.43
C PHE A 43 7.92 -10.71 7.79
N TRP A 44 7.00 -10.93 8.72
CA TRP A 44 5.99 -9.93 9.08
C TRP A 44 6.57 -8.69 9.75
N LYS A 45 7.71 -8.77 10.44
CA LYS A 45 8.42 -7.57 10.92
C LYS A 45 9.02 -6.72 9.80
N LEU A 46 9.33 -7.33 8.65
CA LEU A 46 9.87 -6.67 7.46
C LEU A 46 8.77 -6.26 6.47
N PHE A 47 7.58 -6.84 6.59
CA PHE A 47 6.43 -6.57 5.73
C PHE A 47 6.05 -5.09 5.62
N PRO A 48 6.17 -4.21 6.65
CA PRO A 48 5.83 -2.79 6.52
C PRO A 48 6.58 -2.07 5.40
N SER A 49 7.74 -2.59 4.98
CA SER A 49 8.50 -2.04 3.86
C SER A 49 7.73 -2.03 2.53
N ALA A 50 6.88 -3.03 2.27
CA ALA A 50 6.09 -3.14 1.05
C ALA A 50 5.01 -2.03 0.93
N PRO A 51 4.09 -1.83 1.92
CA PRO A 51 3.17 -0.70 1.91
C PRO A 51 3.87 0.66 1.90
N LEU A 52 5.03 0.81 2.57
CA LEU A 52 5.79 2.05 2.55
C LEU A 52 6.35 2.38 1.16
N LEU A 53 6.84 1.37 0.43
CA LEU A 53 7.28 1.54 -0.96
C LEU A 53 6.11 1.88 -1.89
N LEU A 54 4.95 1.26 -1.68
CA LEU A 54 3.72 1.61 -2.41
C LEU A 54 3.28 3.05 -2.11
N LEU A 55 3.39 3.50 -0.86
CA LEU A 55 3.05 4.87 -0.46
C LEU A 55 3.99 5.89 -1.08
N ALA A 56 5.30 5.63 -1.04
CA ALA A 56 6.30 6.46 -1.71
C ALA A 56 6.03 6.54 -3.23
N GLY A 57 5.65 5.43 -3.83
CA GLY A 57 5.29 5.38 -5.24
C GLY A 57 4.00 6.10 -5.59
N LEU A 58 2.97 5.98 -4.77
CA LEU A 58 1.71 6.72 -4.89
C LEU A 58 1.95 8.23 -4.81
N VAL A 59 2.76 8.69 -3.84
CA VAL A 59 3.15 10.10 -3.70
C VAL A 59 3.92 10.58 -4.94
N GLY A 60 4.85 9.78 -5.45
CA GLY A 60 5.56 10.08 -6.70
C GLY A 60 4.64 10.25 -7.90
N LEU A 61 3.62 9.40 -8.02
CA LEU A 61 2.59 9.51 -9.07
C LEU A 61 1.73 10.77 -8.89
N GLN A 62 1.29 11.07 -7.67
CA GLN A 62 0.50 12.26 -7.35
C GLN A 62 1.26 13.55 -7.67
N LEU A 63 2.54 13.64 -7.31
CA LEU A 63 3.36 14.81 -7.59
C LEU A 63 3.59 15.03 -9.09
N ARG A 64 3.51 13.96 -9.90
CA ARG A 64 3.56 14.07 -11.36
C ARG A 64 2.24 14.59 -11.95
N GLN A 65 1.12 14.35 -11.27
CA GLN A 65 -0.23 14.73 -11.70
C GLN A 65 -0.79 15.97 -11.00
N SER A 66 -0.12 16.51 -9.98
CA SER A 66 -0.66 17.52 -9.06
C SER A 66 -1.10 18.83 -9.71
N GLY A 67 -0.61 19.14 -10.92
CA GLY A 67 -1.03 20.31 -11.69
C GLY A 67 -2.40 20.18 -12.38
N ARG A 68 -2.95 18.96 -12.50
CA ARG A 68 -4.18 18.66 -13.24
C ARG A 68 -5.17 17.78 -12.45
N ALA A 69 -4.83 17.44 -11.21
CA ALA A 69 -5.62 16.56 -10.37
C ALA A 69 -6.99 17.15 -9.99
N GLY A 70 -8.06 16.47 -10.43
CA GLY A 70 -9.44 16.76 -10.04
C GLY A 70 -9.72 16.45 -8.56
N ILE A 71 -10.87 16.90 -8.04
CA ILE A 71 -11.28 16.63 -6.64
C ILE A 71 -11.38 15.13 -6.37
N LEU A 72 -11.91 14.36 -7.33
CA LEU A 72 -12.09 12.91 -7.19
C LEU A 72 -10.75 12.18 -7.08
N GLU A 73 -9.74 12.60 -7.85
CA GLU A 73 -8.38 12.07 -7.77
C GLU A 73 -7.74 12.38 -6.42
N LYS A 74 -7.88 13.62 -5.92
CA LYS A 74 -7.38 14.00 -4.59
C LYS A 74 -8.02 13.18 -3.47
N VAL A 75 -9.33 12.96 -3.54
CA VAL A 75 -10.05 12.12 -2.55
C VAL A 75 -9.58 10.67 -2.64
N GLY A 76 -9.45 10.11 -3.84
CA GLY A 76 -8.92 8.75 -4.05
C GLY A 76 -7.49 8.61 -3.53
N PHE A 77 -6.64 9.62 -3.73
CA PHE A 77 -5.26 9.65 -3.26
C PHE A 77 -5.19 9.63 -1.73
N TRP A 78 -5.94 10.52 -1.08
CA TRP A 78 -5.95 10.59 0.37
C TRP A 78 -6.52 9.31 1.01
N LEU A 79 -7.54 8.71 0.38
CA LEU A 79 -8.06 7.41 0.81
C LEU A 79 -7.00 6.30 0.64
N ALA A 80 -6.34 6.21 -0.52
CA ALA A 80 -5.29 5.20 -0.73
C ALA A 80 -4.11 5.39 0.22
N ALA A 81 -3.67 6.63 0.46
CA ALA A 81 -2.62 6.96 1.41
C ALA A 81 -3.03 6.59 2.85
N LEU A 82 -4.26 6.93 3.27
CA LEU A 82 -4.79 6.57 4.57
C LEU A 82 -4.88 5.05 4.75
N GLY A 83 -5.32 4.33 3.72
CA GLY A 83 -5.36 2.87 3.72
C GLY A 83 -3.97 2.25 3.93
N LEU A 84 -2.96 2.71 3.17
CA LEU A 84 -1.57 2.25 3.34
C LEU A 84 -1.02 2.56 4.74
N LEU A 85 -1.31 3.73 5.30
CA LEU A 85 -0.89 4.09 6.66
C LEU A 85 -1.53 3.19 7.71
N LEU A 86 -2.82 2.89 7.58
CA LEU A 86 -3.54 1.98 8.48
C LEU A 86 -2.98 0.55 8.41
N ILE A 87 -2.58 0.09 7.21
CA ILE A 87 -1.93 -1.21 7.02
C ILE A 87 -0.58 -1.24 7.74
N VAL A 88 0.27 -0.22 7.54
CA VAL A 88 1.57 -0.12 8.24
C VAL A 88 1.38 -0.10 9.76
N ALA A 89 0.42 0.70 10.25
CA ALA A 89 0.14 0.81 11.67
C ALA A 89 -0.41 -0.48 12.27
N GLY A 90 -1.32 -1.17 11.57
CA GLY A 90 -1.87 -2.45 11.99
C GLY A 90 -0.81 -3.55 12.01
N ASP A 91 0.03 -3.63 10.99
CA ASP A 91 1.11 -4.62 10.89
C ASP A 91 2.20 -4.41 11.96
N ALA A 92 2.64 -3.16 12.17
CA ALA A 92 3.53 -2.82 13.27
C ALA A 92 2.87 -3.10 14.64
N GLY A 93 1.58 -2.81 14.78
CA GLY A 93 0.81 -3.11 15.98
C GLY A 93 0.78 -4.60 16.31
N LEU A 94 0.61 -5.45 15.29
CA LEU A 94 0.59 -6.90 15.40
C LEU A 94 1.99 -7.46 15.74
N PHE A 95 3.01 -7.15 14.94
CA PHE A 95 4.27 -7.90 14.95
C PHE A 95 5.42 -7.22 15.70
N TRP A 96 5.35 -5.90 15.92
CA TRP A 96 6.36 -5.17 16.71
C TRP A 96 5.88 -4.89 18.13
N LEU A 97 4.61 -4.50 18.29
CA LEU A 97 4.06 -4.08 19.58
C LEU A 97 3.28 -5.18 20.31
N GLY A 98 2.91 -6.28 19.64
CA GLY A 98 2.12 -7.36 20.25
C GLY A 98 0.77 -6.87 20.81
N LEU A 99 0.18 -5.83 20.21
CA LEU A 99 -1.03 -5.20 20.73
C LEU A 99 -2.20 -6.19 20.79
N ASP A 100 -2.27 -7.12 19.84
CA ASP A 100 -3.32 -8.13 19.81
C ASP A 100 -3.05 -9.30 20.76
N GLU A 101 -1.81 -9.49 21.23
CA GLU A 101 -1.50 -10.40 22.34
C GLU A 101 -1.91 -9.80 23.70
N THR A 102 -1.91 -8.47 23.79
CA THR A 102 -2.31 -7.72 25.00
C THR A 102 -3.82 -7.47 25.03
N PHE A 103 -4.43 -7.17 23.88
CA PHE A 103 -5.84 -6.84 23.70
C PHE A 103 -6.56 -7.88 22.84
N ILE A 104 -6.47 -9.15 23.23
CA ILE A 104 -6.98 -10.32 22.48
C ILE A 104 -8.48 -10.18 22.15
N MET A 105 -9.29 -9.63 23.06
CA MET A 105 -10.74 -9.49 22.84
C MET A 105 -11.11 -8.43 21.79
N THR A 106 -10.30 -7.38 21.63
CA THR A 106 -10.62 -6.29 20.70
C THR A 106 -9.80 -6.35 19.41
N ALA A 107 -8.66 -7.06 19.41
CA ALA A 107 -7.72 -7.22 18.29
C ALA A 107 -7.56 -5.92 17.46
N PRO A 108 -7.19 -4.81 18.12
CA PRO A 108 -7.23 -3.49 17.50
C PRO A 108 -6.29 -3.35 16.31
N ALA A 109 -5.12 -4.02 16.35
CA ALA A 109 -4.13 -3.93 15.28
C ALA A 109 -4.60 -4.70 14.04
N TYR A 110 -5.18 -5.89 14.22
CA TYR A 110 -5.80 -6.65 13.14
C TYR A 110 -6.98 -5.91 12.48
N ARG A 111 -7.84 -5.28 13.28
CA ARG A 111 -8.96 -4.48 12.76
C ARG A 111 -8.47 -3.26 11.97
N ALA A 112 -7.45 -2.56 12.47
CA ALA A 112 -6.84 -1.44 11.77
C ALA A 112 -6.23 -1.88 10.43
N PHE A 113 -5.56 -3.04 10.41
CA PHE A 113 -5.01 -3.63 9.19
C PHE A 113 -6.11 -3.94 8.15
N ARG A 114 -7.19 -4.63 8.55
CA ARG A 114 -8.32 -4.96 7.65
C ARG A 114 -9.04 -3.71 7.13
N LEU A 115 -9.29 -2.74 8.00
CA LEU A 115 -9.86 -1.46 7.59
C LEU A 115 -8.95 -0.73 6.61
N GLY A 116 -7.63 -0.75 6.86
CA GLY A 116 -6.64 -0.19 5.95
C GLY A 116 -6.70 -0.80 4.55
N LEU A 117 -6.83 -2.13 4.44
CA LEU A 117 -7.01 -2.82 3.15
C LEU A 117 -8.29 -2.37 2.41
N LEU A 118 -9.41 -2.21 3.13
CA LEU A 118 -10.68 -1.76 2.53
C LEU A 118 -10.59 -0.31 2.04
N VAL A 119 -10.05 0.57 2.88
CA VAL A 119 -9.86 1.98 2.57
C VAL A 119 -8.87 2.15 1.41
N LEU A 120 -7.81 1.33 1.36
CA LEU A 120 -6.88 1.26 0.23
C LEU A 120 -7.58 0.82 -1.06
N GLY A 121 -8.42 -0.21 -1.01
CA GLY A 121 -9.18 -0.69 -2.17
C GLY A 121 -10.13 0.38 -2.70
N ALA A 122 -10.93 1.00 -1.82
CA ALA A 122 -11.83 2.08 -2.19
C ALA A 122 -11.09 3.29 -2.78
N GLY A 123 -10.02 3.74 -2.12
CA GLY A 123 -9.18 4.83 -2.61
C GLY A 123 -8.52 4.53 -3.95
N SER A 124 -8.07 3.29 -4.13
CA SER A 124 -7.44 2.82 -5.37
C SER A 124 -8.41 2.78 -6.55
N ILE A 125 -9.65 2.36 -6.34
CA ILE A 125 -10.69 2.37 -7.38
C ILE A 125 -11.06 3.82 -7.73
N LEU A 126 -11.28 4.67 -6.73
CA LEU A 126 -11.63 6.08 -6.95
C LEU A 126 -10.53 6.83 -7.69
N PHE A 127 -9.28 6.60 -7.31
CA PHE A 127 -8.12 7.18 -7.99
C PHE A 127 -7.97 6.62 -9.40
N GLY A 128 -8.02 5.29 -9.56
CA GLY A 128 -7.85 4.60 -10.84
C GLY A 128 -8.96 4.89 -11.87
N VAL A 129 -10.17 5.24 -11.43
CA VAL A 129 -11.27 5.67 -12.33
C VAL A 129 -11.16 7.15 -12.70
N ALA A 130 -10.64 7.99 -11.80
CA ALA A 130 -10.44 9.41 -12.06
C ALA A 130 -9.23 9.69 -12.98
N ALA A 131 -8.17 8.90 -12.80
CA ALA A 131 -6.87 8.98 -13.48
C ALA A 131 -6.89 8.93 -15.02
N PRO A 132 -7.59 7.98 -15.70
CA PRO A 132 -7.49 7.81 -17.15
C PRO A 132 -8.34 8.80 -17.96
N ARG A 133 -9.15 9.66 -17.32
CA ARG A 133 -10.03 10.61 -18.04
C ARG A 133 -9.28 11.59 -18.95
N ASP A 134 -7.99 11.82 -18.69
CA ASP A 134 -7.15 12.73 -19.49
C ASP A 134 -6.04 12.01 -20.28
N GLY A 135 -5.97 10.67 -20.29
CA GLY A 135 -4.92 9.92 -21.01
C GLY A 135 -3.48 10.11 -20.50
N ASP A 136 -3.31 10.81 -19.38
CA ASP A 136 -2.01 11.31 -18.88
C ASP A 136 -1.24 10.29 -18.02
N LEU A 137 -1.86 9.16 -17.65
CA LEU A 137 -1.24 8.12 -16.84
C LEU A 137 -0.74 6.98 -17.71
N PRO A 138 0.59 6.72 -17.76
CA PRO A 138 1.09 5.53 -18.44
C PRO A 138 0.54 4.26 -17.79
N THR A 139 0.36 3.21 -18.58
CA THR A 139 -0.30 1.94 -18.18
C THR A 139 0.30 1.30 -16.92
N TRP A 140 1.60 1.53 -16.65
CA TRP A 140 2.27 1.07 -15.44
C TRP A 140 1.86 1.82 -14.16
N GLY A 141 1.34 3.04 -14.28
CA GLY A 141 0.76 3.79 -13.17
C GLY A 141 -0.59 3.24 -12.70
N LEU A 142 -1.18 2.26 -13.42
CA LEU A 142 -2.38 1.54 -12.99
C LEU A 142 -2.08 0.38 -12.02
N LEU A 143 -0.83 -0.09 -11.98
CA LEU A 143 -0.38 -1.18 -11.10
C LEU A 143 -0.67 -0.96 -9.60
N PRO A 144 -0.45 0.23 -8.99
CA PRO A 144 -0.76 0.43 -7.57
C PRO A 144 -2.26 0.30 -7.31
N PHE A 145 -3.12 0.67 -8.26
CA PHE A 145 -4.57 0.59 -8.10
C PHE A 145 -5.08 -0.84 -8.20
N VAL A 146 -4.51 -1.63 -9.10
CA VAL A 146 -4.79 -3.08 -9.19
C VAL A 146 -4.37 -3.77 -7.90
N VAL A 147 -3.17 -3.48 -7.39
CA VAL A 147 -2.67 -4.05 -6.12
C VAL A 147 -3.56 -3.62 -4.95
N GLY A 148 -3.91 -2.34 -4.85
CA GLY A 148 -4.79 -1.84 -3.79
C GLY A 148 -6.21 -2.40 -3.87
N ALA A 149 -6.77 -2.57 -5.07
CA ALA A 149 -8.08 -3.22 -5.25
C ALA A 149 -8.04 -4.71 -4.85
N LEU A 150 -7.00 -5.44 -5.22
CA LEU A 150 -6.79 -6.83 -4.79
C LEU A 150 -6.64 -6.93 -3.26
N ALA A 151 -5.91 -6.00 -2.65
CA ALA A 151 -5.76 -5.90 -1.20
C ALA A 151 -7.11 -5.70 -0.50
N GLY A 152 -7.97 -4.82 -1.03
CA GLY A 152 -9.33 -4.64 -0.53
C GLY A 152 -10.19 -5.90 -0.64
N VAL A 153 -10.06 -6.67 -1.72
CA VAL A 153 -10.76 -7.96 -1.91
C VAL A 153 -10.29 -9.00 -0.88
N ILE A 154 -8.98 -9.08 -0.61
CA ILE A 154 -8.42 -9.99 0.41
C ILE A 154 -9.01 -9.71 1.80
N SER A 155 -9.25 -8.44 2.14
CA SER A 155 -9.88 -8.06 3.42
C SER A 155 -11.30 -8.62 3.62
N PHE A 156 -11.99 -8.91 2.52
CA PHE A 156 -13.36 -9.44 2.52
C PHE A 156 -13.42 -10.97 2.39
N ALA A 157 -12.40 -11.58 1.77
CA ALA A 157 -12.36 -13.00 1.47
C ALA A 157 -11.78 -13.88 2.60
N VAL A 158 -11.14 -13.26 3.60
CA VAL A 158 -10.49 -13.89 4.76
C VAL A 158 -11.07 -13.30 6.04
#